data_AF-A0A109B9W7-F1
#
_entry.id   AF-A0A109B9W7-F1
#
_cell.length_a   1.000
_cell.length_b   1.000
_cell.length_c   1.000
_cell.angle_alpha   90.00
_cell.angle_beta   90.00
_cell.angle_gamma   90.00
#
_symmetry.space_group_name_H-M   'P 1'
#
loop_
_entity.id
_entity.type
_entity.pdbx_description
1 polymer ?
#
loop_
_entity_poly.entity_id
_entity_poly.type
_entity_poly.pdbx_seq_one_letter_code
_entity_poly.pdbx_strand_id
1 'polypeptide(L)'
;MMGFVRLIVAAGVGACMLAPSAVLADSYWEVEAARANARAGGPTNARDAELLNRYGCLSGTRSRFCEAQAAGERPVYRSQRRKARR
;
A
#
# COMPACT_ATOMS: atom_id res chain seq x y z
N MET A 1 15.53 -18.17 -53.15
CA MET A 1 14.66 -18.07 -51.95
C MET A 1 15.52 -17.83 -50.69
N MET A 2 16.29 -16.73 -50.61
CA MET A 2 17.18 -16.44 -49.47
C MET A 2 17.27 -14.94 -49.14
N GLY A 3 16.30 -14.13 -49.59
CA GLY A 3 16.31 -12.67 -49.41
C GLY A 3 15.40 -12.15 -48.29
N PHE A 4 14.32 -12.86 -47.96
CA PHE A 4 13.27 -12.36 -47.08
C PHE A 4 13.56 -12.50 -45.57
N VAL A 5 14.50 -13.37 -45.19
CA VAL A 5 14.79 -13.66 -43.77
C VAL A 5 15.54 -12.51 -43.08
N ARG A 6 16.28 -11.68 -43.85
CA ARG A 6 17.04 -10.54 -43.30
C ARG A 6 16.19 -9.32 -42.99
N LEU A 7 14.98 -9.22 -43.53
CA LEU A 7 14.13 -8.04 -43.36
C LEU A 7 13.32 -8.05 -42.06
N ILE A 8 13.19 -9.20 -41.40
CA ILE A 8 12.43 -9.32 -40.14
C ILE A 8 13.28 -8.93 -38.92
N VAL A 9 14.61 -9.01 -39.01
CA VAL A 9 15.51 -8.78 -37.86
C VAL A 9 15.72 -7.29 -37.55
N ALA A 10 15.50 -6.38 -38.50
CA ALA A 10 15.71 -4.94 -38.30
C ALA A 10 14.56 -4.22 -37.56
N ALA A 11 13.41 -4.88 -37.36
CA ALA A 11 12.24 -4.29 -36.70
C ALA A 11 12.13 -4.66 -35.20
N GLY A 12 13.20 -5.16 -34.58
CA GLY A 12 13.16 -5.76 -33.24
C GLY A 12 13.56 -4.88 -32.06
N VAL A 13 14.01 -3.63 -32.26
CA VAL A 13 14.70 -2.85 -31.18
C VAL A 13 13.92 -1.61 -30.72
N GLY A 14 12.79 -1.28 -31.33
CA GLY A 14 12.20 0.07 -31.22
C GLY A 14 11.07 0.30 -30.20
N ALA A 15 10.58 -0.70 -29.45
CA ALA A 15 9.29 -0.54 -28.78
C ALA A 15 9.15 -1.19 -27.39
N CYS A 16 10.17 -1.10 -26.52
CA CYS A 16 10.01 -1.45 -25.10
C CYS A 16 10.03 -0.26 -24.13
N MET A 17 10.07 0.98 -24.62
CA MET A 17 10.15 2.19 -23.77
C MET A 17 8.78 2.84 -23.47
N LEU A 18 7.68 2.14 -23.71
CA LEU A 18 6.33 2.53 -23.29
C LEU A 18 5.65 1.37 -22.58
N ALA A 19 6.36 0.77 -21.62
CA ALA A 19 5.61 0.11 -20.55
C ALA A 19 4.86 1.21 -19.79
N PRO A 20 3.53 1.15 -19.65
CA PRO A 20 2.87 1.97 -18.64
C PRO A 20 3.61 1.69 -17.35
N SER A 21 3.97 2.75 -16.62
CA SER A 21 4.51 2.66 -15.27
C SER A 21 3.75 1.57 -14.53
N ALA A 22 4.38 0.41 -14.40
CA ALA A 22 3.87 -0.68 -13.60
C ALA A 22 4.05 -0.24 -12.16
N VAL A 23 3.20 0.71 -11.73
CA VAL A 23 2.83 0.96 -10.34
C VAL A 23 2.04 -0.27 -9.93
N LEU A 24 2.75 -1.39 -9.85
CA LEU A 24 2.25 -2.73 -9.60
C LEU A 24 3.10 -3.31 -8.49
N ALA A 25 3.01 -2.65 -7.34
CA ALA A 25 2.97 -3.25 -6.02
C ALA A 25 2.97 -2.09 -5.03
N ASP A 26 1.92 -1.97 -4.22
CA ASP A 26 2.10 -1.50 -2.86
C ASP A 26 3.18 -2.41 -2.23
N SER A 27 4.45 -2.05 -2.37
CA SER A 27 5.52 -2.95 -2.00
C SER A 27 5.46 -3.14 -0.49
N TYR A 28 5.62 -4.39 -0.03
CA TYR A 28 5.61 -4.68 1.40
C TYR A 28 6.52 -3.72 2.19
N TRP A 29 7.64 -3.33 1.58
CA TRP A 29 8.59 -2.37 2.10
C TRP A 29 8.04 -0.95 2.26
N GLU A 30 7.17 -0.46 1.36
CA GLU A 30 6.48 0.83 1.52
C GLU A 30 5.53 0.82 2.71
N VAL A 31 4.79 -0.28 2.90
CA VAL A 31 3.87 -0.42 4.04
C VAL A 31 4.67 -0.46 5.35
N GLU A 32 5.79 -1.18 5.38
CA GLU A 32 6.67 -1.21 6.55
C GLU A 32 7.34 0.14 6.81
N ALA A 33 7.73 0.88 5.77
CA ALA A 33 8.23 2.24 5.90
C ALA A 33 7.16 3.17 6.48
N ALA A 34 5.93 3.11 5.96
CA ALA A 34 4.80 3.88 6.49
C ALA A 34 4.51 3.54 7.96
N ARG A 35 4.64 2.27 8.35
CA ARG A 35 4.52 1.81 9.76
C ARG A 35 5.66 2.33 10.63
N ALA A 36 6.90 2.32 10.13
CA ALA A 36 8.05 2.87 10.84
C ALA A 36 7.87 4.37 11.08
N ASN A 37 7.45 5.11 10.06
CA ASN A 37 7.11 6.53 10.16
C ASN A 37 5.98 6.76 11.17
N ALA A 38 4.93 5.94 11.12
CA ALA A 38 3.84 6.01 12.09
C ALA A 38 4.29 5.71 13.53
N ARG A 39 5.28 4.83 13.75
CA ARG A 39 5.88 4.63 15.08
C ARG A 39 6.72 5.83 15.54
N ALA A 40 7.36 6.54 14.61
CA ALA A 40 8.17 7.71 14.89
C ALA A 40 7.35 8.99 15.17
N GLY A 41 6.07 9.02 14.77
CA GLY A 41 5.18 10.14 15.08
C GLY A 41 3.94 10.25 14.18
N GLY A 42 3.90 9.55 13.05
CA GLY A 42 2.77 9.58 12.13
C GLY A 42 3.17 9.36 10.68
N PRO A 43 2.19 9.29 9.76
CA PRO A 43 2.49 9.30 8.32
C PRO A 43 3.21 10.60 7.95
N THR A 44 4.31 10.48 7.18
CA THR A 44 5.13 11.65 6.79
C THR A 44 4.62 12.31 5.51
N ASN A 45 3.86 11.59 4.71
CA ASN A 45 3.35 12.01 3.41
C ASN A 45 1.96 11.40 3.16
N ALA A 46 1.29 11.83 2.10
CA ALA A 46 -0.05 11.35 1.75
C ALA A 46 -0.08 9.85 1.39
N ARG A 47 1.02 9.33 0.81
CA ARG A 47 1.16 7.93 0.45
C ARG A 47 1.23 7.02 1.69
N ASP A 48 1.96 7.41 2.72
CA ASP A 48 2.00 6.71 4.01
C ASP A 48 0.60 6.62 4.63
N ALA A 49 -0.14 7.74 4.62
CA ALA A 49 -1.51 7.79 5.14
C ALA A 49 -2.45 6.88 4.35
N GLU A 50 -2.31 6.86 3.02
CA GLU A 50 -3.05 5.96 2.15
C GLU A 50 -2.74 4.48 2.44
N LEU A 51 -1.46 4.13 2.56
CA LEU A 51 -1.02 2.76 2.87
C LEU A 51 -1.53 2.31 4.24
N LEU A 52 -1.45 3.17 5.25
CA LEU A 52 -1.97 2.87 6.59
C LEU A 52 -3.51 2.80 6.61
N ASN A 53 -4.21 3.55 5.76
CA ASN A 53 -5.66 3.41 5.60
C ASN A 53 -6.05 2.07 4.97
N ARG A 54 -5.31 1.59 3.97
CA ARG A 54 -5.61 0.34 3.27
C ARG A 54 -5.18 -0.91 4.05
N TYR A 55 -3.96 -0.89 4.61
CA TYR A 55 -3.33 -2.06 5.22
C TYR A 55 -3.34 -2.05 6.76
N GLY A 56 -3.82 -0.95 7.33
CA GLY A 56 -3.96 -0.79 8.77
C GLY A 56 -2.62 -0.62 9.50
N CYS A 57 -2.77 -0.23 10.76
CA CYS A 57 -1.66 -0.10 11.70
C CYS A 57 -1.41 -1.40 12.46
N LEU A 58 -0.14 -1.70 12.76
CA LEU A 58 0.22 -2.85 13.61
C LEU A 58 0.10 -2.52 15.10
N SER A 59 0.01 -3.56 15.92
CA SER A 59 0.17 -3.45 17.37
C SER A 59 1.47 -2.71 17.71
N GLY A 60 1.37 -1.67 18.55
CA GLY A 60 2.50 -0.82 18.93
C GLY A 60 2.76 0.38 18.03
N THR A 61 1.97 0.61 16.98
CA THR A 61 2.06 1.84 16.16
C THR A 61 1.40 3.01 16.90
N ARG A 62 2.20 3.80 17.61
CA ARG A 62 1.74 4.91 18.48
C ARG A 62 1.65 6.24 17.74
N SER A 63 0.86 6.31 16.67
CA SER A 63 0.49 7.59 16.04
C SER A 63 -0.96 7.93 16.33
N ARG A 64 -1.27 9.23 16.38
CA ARG A 64 -2.66 9.70 16.47
C ARG A 64 -3.52 9.20 15.31
N PHE A 65 -2.94 9.05 14.13
CA PHE A 65 -3.61 8.49 12.96
C PHE A 65 -4.08 7.06 13.23
N CYS A 66 -3.17 6.19 13.70
CA CYS A 66 -3.48 4.80 14.01
C CYS A 66 -4.42 4.66 15.21
N GLU A 67 -4.29 5.51 16.23
CA GLU A 67 -5.21 5.55 17.35
C GLU A 67 -6.63 5.94 16.93
N ALA A 68 -6.77 6.93 16.04
CA ALA A 68 -8.06 7.33 15.49
C ALA A 68 -8.70 6.21 14.66
N GLN A 69 -7.90 5.52 13.83
CA GLN A 69 -8.36 4.37 13.05
C GLN A 69 -8.87 3.25 13.98
N ALA A 70 -8.11 2.88 15.02
CA ALA A 70 -8.53 1.88 16.00
C ALA A 70 -9.71 2.34 16.87
N ALA A 71 -9.82 3.64 17.16
CA ALA A 71 -10.92 4.20 17.93
C ALA A 71 -12.25 4.19 17.16
N GLY A 72 -12.24 4.13 15.82
CA GLY A 72 -13.45 3.96 15.00
C GLY A 72 -14.12 2.60 15.20
N GLU A 73 -13.35 1.54 15.45
CA GLU A 73 -13.86 0.16 15.57
C GLU A 73 -14.31 -0.20 17.00
N ARG A 74 -13.67 0.38 18.01
CA ARG A 74 -13.88 0.06 19.44
C ARG A 74 -15.23 0.43 20.07
N PRO A 75 -16.01 1.44 19.62
CA PRO A 75 -17.26 1.83 20.27
C PRO A 75 -18.30 0.69 20.21
N VAL A 76 -18.31 -0.03 19.09
CA VAL A 76 -19.32 -1.05 18.79
C VAL A 76 -19.15 -2.30 19.66
N TYR A 77 -17.90 -2.73 19.90
CA TYR A 77 -17.64 -3.92 20.70
C TYR A 77 -18.02 -3.74 22.19
N ARG A 78 -17.74 -2.55 22.75
CA ARG A 78 -17.98 -2.29 24.19
C ARG A 78 -19.47 -2.18 24.51
N SER A 79 -20.28 -1.62 23.60
CA SER A 79 -21.74 -1.54 23.78
C SER A 79 -22.41 -2.91 23.69
N GLN A 80 -21.95 -3.77 22.77
CA GLN A 80 -22.49 -5.14 22.65
C GLN A 80 -22.22 -5.98 23.89
N ARG A 81 -21.01 -5.93 24.45
CA ARG A 81 -20.66 -6.66 25.68
C ARG A 81 -21.47 -6.20 26.90
N ARG A 82 -21.85 -4.92 26.95
CA ARG A 82 -22.71 -4.38 28.02
C ARG A 82 -24.16 -4.87 27.89
N LYS A 83 -24.68 -5.01 26.67
CA LYS A 83 -26.00 -5.58 26.42
C LYS A 83 -26.04 -7.08 26.74
N ALA A 84 -25.01 -7.84 26.38
CA ALA A 84 -24.93 -9.28 26.68
C ALA A 84 -24.76 -9.61 28.19
N ARG A 85 -24.45 -8.61 29.02
CA ARG A 85 -24.31 -8.75 30.48
C ARG A 85 -25.54 -8.27 31.26
N ARG A 86 -26.53 -7.69 30.59
CA ARG A 86 -27.81 -7.28 31.17
C ARG A 86 -28.87 -8.30 30.79
#